data_AF-A0ABD5GJ03-F1
#
_entry.id   AF-A0ABD5GJ03-F1
#
_cell.length_a   1.000
_cell.length_b   1.000
_cell.length_c   1.000
_cell.angle_alpha   90.00
_cell.angle_beta   90.00
_cell.angle_gamma   90.00
#
_symmetry.space_group_name_H-M   'P 1'
#
loop_
_entity.id
_entity.type
_entity.pdbx_description
1 polymer ?
#
loop_
_entity_poly.entity_id
_entity_poly.type
_entity_poly.pdbx_seq_one_letter_code
_entity_poly.pdbx_strand_id
1 'polypeptide(L)'
;MDALLILGGLLSILFSLVWLVMLAFGTSLLWGFGSLLLPPITLAYIAAHWRTARKAVMLLALGIIPLVVGLTMLAYRDPERLHALLSLDWAKPEKQAPGELAIHLRGELNGEPFLPQQAELIDGVLSLREGQDFFARREVSIRLPSQPEGDVRLDILPEDPGSKPEVEISWLLPEQELPEARRLSKGYTLHLDLKRTGPNTLAGGFHLVLPPQLRTTLSGDLELFTDRLRYANGQVDLRHDSQDTLAYVARDYLQRRFATREVQVTHLPPVSLPARDLDLDVEARIDGVAQRLPLQFFKSDLRGWGIRGDAFPPLPAVEAKPATAEAEPEEARPSRPVDRRQRFSLERLLTNPNRYQNLTVRVQTARGSQVEGRFTGINPDGQVVIQRNVSGAGSASFVLRPEEIARIELLEP
;
A
#
# COMPACT_ATOMS: atom_id res chain seq x y z
N MET A 1 37.08 -1.42 0.57
CA MET A 1 38.42 -1.80 1.07
C MET A 1 38.33 -2.52 2.41
N ASP A 2 37.49 -2.04 3.34
CA ASP A 2 37.35 -2.62 4.69
C ASP A 2 36.90 -4.09 4.70
N ALA A 3 35.95 -4.45 3.82
CA ALA A 3 35.50 -5.84 3.65
C ALA A 3 36.62 -6.80 3.21
N LEU A 4 37.58 -6.33 2.40
CA LEU A 4 38.72 -7.15 1.94
C LEU A 4 39.72 -7.41 3.08
N LEU A 5 39.88 -6.47 4.02
CA LEU A 5 40.71 -6.65 5.20
C LEU A 5 40.10 -7.65 6.18
N ILE A 6 38.78 -7.56 6.42
CA ILE A 6 38.04 -8.51 7.26
C ILE A 6 38.09 -9.91 6.63
N LEU A 7 37.80 -10.02 5.33
CA LEU A 7 37.82 -11.29 4.60
C LEU A 7 39.23 -11.91 4.55
N GLY A 8 40.26 -11.10 4.30
CA GLY A 8 41.66 -11.54 4.30
C GLY A 8 42.15 -12.00 5.68
N GLY A 9 41.74 -11.30 6.75
CA GLY A 9 42.01 -11.73 8.12
C GLY A 9 41.35 -13.06 8.46
N LEU A 10 40.08 -13.22 8.08
CA LEU A 10 39.32 -14.45 8.31
C LEU A 10 39.86 -15.65 7.51
N LEU A 11 40.23 -15.45 6.25
CA LEU A 11 40.90 -16.46 5.43
C LEU A 11 42.25 -16.88 6.02
N SER A 12 43.03 -15.91 6.53
CA SER A 12 44.32 -16.20 7.17
C SER A 12 44.16 -17.00 8.46
N ILE A 13 43.13 -16.70 9.25
CA ILE A 13 42.77 -17.46 10.45
C ILE A 13 42.35 -18.88 10.08
N LEU A 14 41.49 -19.04 9.07
CA LEU A 14 41.00 -20.34 8.62
C LEU A 14 42.14 -21.19 8.05
N PHE A 15 43.02 -20.59 7.23
CA PHE A 15 44.21 -21.25 6.71
C PHE A 15 45.16 -21.68 7.84
N SER A 16 45.35 -20.83 8.84
CA SER A 16 46.17 -21.16 10.01
C SER A 16 45.58 -22.31 10.84
N LEU A 17 44.26 -22.31 11.04
CA LEU A 17 43.56 -23.40 11.74
C LEU A 17 43.67 -24.72 10.99
N VAL A 18 43.47 -24.72 9.67
CA VAL A 18 43.63 -25.92 8.82
C VAL A 18 45.08 -26.42 8.86
N TRP A 19 46.05 -25.51 8.82
CA TRP A 19 47.47 -25.85 8.97
C TRP A 19 47.77 -26.47 10.33
N LEU A 20 47.17 -25.96 11.41
CA LEU A 20 47.32 -26.47 12.76
C LEU A 20 46.72 -27.89 12.89
N VAL A 21 45.57 -28.13 12.27
CA VAL A 21 44.95 -29.47 12.18
C VAL A 21 45.84 -30.43 11.38
N MET A 22 46.42 -30.01 10.26
CA MET A 22 47.36 -30.84 9.48
C MET A 22 48.60 -31.21 10.30
N LEU A 23 49.16 -30.26 11.07
CA LEU A 23 50.27 -30.54 11.99
C LEU A 23 49.87 -31.51 13.11
N ALA A 24 48.65 -31.39 13.65
CA ALA A 24 48.13 -32.29 14.67
C ALA A 24 48.00 -33.73 14.15
N PHE A 25 47.45 -33.92 12.95
CA PHE A 25 47.40 -35.23 12.28
C PHE A 25 48.78 -35.83 12.02
N GLY A 26 49.78 -35.00 11.71
CA GLY A 26 51.17 -35.45 11.53
C GLY A 26 51.84 -35.97 12.81
N THR A 27 51.29 -35.63 13.99
CA THR A 27 51.81 -36.10 15.28
C THR A 27 51.03 -37.28 15.86
N SER A 28 49.70 -37.30 15.76
CA SER A 28 48.88 -38.49 16.04
C SER A 28 47.47 -38.36 15.48
N LEU A 29 46.84 -39.50 15.14
CA LEU A 29 45.43 -39.52 14.71
C LEU A 29 44.47 -39.03 15.80
N LEU A 30 44.78 -39.28 17.08
CA LEU A 30 43.96 -38.85 18.22
C LEU A 30 43.96 -37.33 18.40
N TRP A 31 45.11 -36.67 18.20
CA TRP A 31 45.22 -35.21 18.25
C TRP A 31 44.55 -34.54 17.04
N GLY A 32 44.64 -35.15 15.85
CA GLY A 32 43.94 -34.69 14.65
C GLY A 32 42.42 -34.67 14.82
N PHE A 33 41.83 -35.79 15.26
CA PHE A 33 40.39 -35.86 15.54
C PHE A 33 39.96 -34.96 16.70
N GLY A 34 40.76 -34.90 17.77
CA GLY A 34 40.48 -34.02 18.91
C GLY A 34 40.50 -32.54 18.55
N SER A 35 41.43 -32.11 17.70
CA SER A 35 41.56 -30.73 17.23
C SER A 35 40.46 -30.32 16.24
N LEU A 36 39.90 -31.28 15.48
CA LEU A 36 38.81 -31.02 14.54
C LEU A 36 37.47 -30.85 15.26
N LEU A 37 37.23 -31.65 16.31
CA LEU A 37 35.92 -31.75 16.96
C LEU A 37 35.72 -30.75 18.11
N LEU A 38 36.81 -30.34 18.80
CA LEU A 38 36.72 -29.57 20.05
C LEU A 38 37.79 -28.44 20.13
N PRO A 39 37.37 -27.16 20.16
CA PRO A 39 38.25 -26.01 20.40
C PRO A 39 39.19 -26.12 21.61
N PRO A 40 38.80 -26.65 22.80
CA PRO A 40 39.72 -26.75 23.94
C PRO A 40 40.88 -27.74 23.73
N ILE A 41 40.71 -28.76 22.89
CA ILE A 41 41.77 -29.74 22.61
C ILE A 41 42.83 -29.11 21.69
N THR A 42 42.46 -28.15 20.84
CA THR A 42 43.41 -27.37 20.04
C THR A 42 44.36 -26.58 20.94
N LEU A 43 43.85 -25.99 22.03
CA LEU A 43 44.65 -25.26 23.03
C LEU A 43 45.58 -26.19 23.82
N ALA A 44 45.10 -27.38 24.19
CA ALA A 44 45.93 -28.40 24.85
C ALA A 44 47.05 -28.91 23.93
N TYR A 45 46.79 -29.08 22.63
CA TYR A 45 47.80 -29.46 21.65
C TYR A 45 48.87 -28.37 21.49
N ILE A 46 48.46 -27.10 21.42
CA ILE A 46 49.38 -25.94 21.33
C ILE A 46 50.28 -25.88 22.57
N ALA A 47 49.73 -26.12 23.77
CA ALA A 47 50.51 -26.15 25.02
C ALA A 47 51.48 -27.33 25.08
N ALA A 48 51.07 -28.52 24.64
CA ALA A 48 51.90 -29.72 24.67
C ALA A 48 52.98 -29.76 23.56
N HIS A 49 52.67 -29.24 22.37
CA HIS A 49 53.53 -29.31 21.17
C HIS A 49 53.93 -27.92 20.65
N TRP A 50 54.29 -27.03 21.56
CA TRP A 50 54.63 -25.63 21.28
C TRP A 50 55.71 -25.43 20.20
N ARG A 51 56.73 -26.29 20.17
CA ARG A 51 57.84 -26.20 19.19
C ARG A 51 57.36 -26.37 17.74
N THR A 52 56.34 -27.17 17.51
CA THR A 52 55.77 -27.46 16.19
C THR A 52 54.65 -26.49 15.86
N ALA A 53 53.82 -26.14 16.85
CA ALA A 53 52.65 -25.26 16.68
C ALA A 53 52.99 -23.77 16.54
N ARG A 54 54.15 -23.29 17.02
CA ARG A 54 54.53 -21.85 17.01
C ARG A 54 54.35 -21.14 15.67
N LYS A 55 54.61 -21.84 14.55
CA LYS A 55 54.53 -21.24 13.19
C LYS A 55 53.09 -20.97 12.80
N ALA A 56 52.19 -21.91 13.09
CA ALA A 56 50.75 -21.75 12.86
C ALA A 56 50.17 -20.69 13.81
N VAL A 57 50.54 -20.71 15.09
CA VAL A 57 50.07 -19.72 16.09
C VAL A 57 50.50 -18.30 15.72
N MET A 58 51.72 -18.09 15.21
CA MET A 58 52.13 -16.77 14.73
C MET A 58 51.31 -16.30 13.52
N LEU A 59 50.99 -17.20 12.59
CA LEU A 59 50.11 -16.91 11.46
C LEU A 59 48.66 -16.60 11.90
N LEU A 60 48.18 -17.29 12.93
CA LEU A 60 46.88 -17.03 13.54
C LEU A 60 46.85 -15.62 14.17
N ALA A 61 47.87 -15.30 14.98
CA ALA A 61 48.01 -13.98 15.59
C ALA A 61 48.13 -12.87 14.52
N LEU A 62 48.84 -13.14 13.43
CA LEU A 62 48.96 -12.22 12.30
C LEU A 62 47.62 -11.99 11.58
N GLY A 63 46.74 -13.00 11.52
CA GLY A 63 45.39 -12.87 10.93
C GLY A 63 44.39 -12.13 11.83
N ILE A 64 44.58 -12.15 13.14
CA ILE A 64 43.72 -11.42 14.11
C ILE A 64 43.92 -9.90 13.97
N ILE A 65 45.13 -9.43 13.70
CA ILE A 65 45.44 -8.01 13.56
C ILE A 65 44.59 -7.32 12.46
N PRO A 66 44.60 -7.78 11.19
CA PRO A 66 43.77 -7.18 10.13
C PRO A 66 42.27 -7.38 10.38
N LEU A 67 41.87 -8.46 11.07
CA LEU A 67 40.47 -8.68 11.44
C LEU A 67 39.98 -7.60 12.42
N VAL A 68 40.73 -7.35 13.51
CA VAL A 68 40.39 -6.34 14.52
C VAL A 68 40.43 -4.93 13.92
N VAL A 69 41.46 -4.63 13.11
CA VAL A 69 41.56 -3.34 12.41
C VAL A 69 40.39 -3.16 11.43
N GLY A 70 40.03 -4.20 10.68
CA GLY A 70 38.89 -4.19 9.75
C GLY A 70 37.56 -3.98 10.47
N LEU A 71 37.34 -4.68 11.60
CA LEU A 71 36.13 -4.49 12.42
C LEU A 71 36.06 -3.09 13.03
N THR A 72 37.19 -2.55 13.50
CA THR A 72 37.24 -1.22 14.12
C THR A 72 37.00 -0.11 13.09
N MET A 73 37.55 -0.24 11.88
CA MET A 73 37.23 0.66 10.76
C MET A 73 35.77 0.56 10.33
N LEU A 74 35.21 -0.65 10.29
CA LEU A 74 33.79 -0.85 9.99
C LEU A 74 32.90 -0.23 11.08
N ALA A 75 33.25 -0.37 12.35
CA ALA A 75 32.54 0.25 13.47
C ALA A 75 32.54 1.78 13.38
N TYR A 76 33.65 2.37 12.92
CA TYR A 76 33.79 3.82 12.80
C TYR A 76 33.05 4.39 11.58
N ARG A 77 32.96 3.64 10.48
CA ARG A 77 32.29 4.09 9.24
C ARG A 77 30.80 3.75 9.18
N ASP A 78 30.44 2.51 9.49
CA ASP A 78 29.09 1.97 9.37
C ASP A 78 28.72 1.13 10.62
N PRO A 79 28.39 1.77 11.77
CA PRO A 79 28.04 1.04 12.99
C PRO A 79 26.82 0.13 12.81
N GLU A 80 25.90 0.48 11.91
CA GLU A 80 24.71 -0.35 11.60
C GLU A 80 25.08 -1.67 10.92
N ARG A 81 26.05 -1.68 10.00
CA ARG A 81 26.50 -2.91 9.33
C ARG A 81 27.18 -3.87 10.29
N LEU A 82 27.97 -3.33 11.23
CA LEU A 82 28.60 -4.13 12.27
C LEU A 82 27.55 -4.74 13.21
N HIS A 83 26.52 -3.97 13.57
CA HIS A 83 25.41 -4.49 14.35
C HIS A 83 24.67 -5.61 13.59
N ALA A 84 24.35 -5.42 12.31
CA ALA A 84 23.69 -6.43 11.47
C ALA A 84 24.49 -7.74 11.31
N LEU A 85 25.82 -7.65 11.22
CA LEU A 85 26.71 -8.82 11.17
C LEU A 85 26.74 -9.57 12.51
N LEU A 86 26.77 -8.84 13.63
CA LEU A 86 26.82 -9.42 14.98
C LEU A 86 25.47 -9.96 15.45
N SER A 87 24.36 -9.34 15.05
CA SER A 87 23.00 -9.72 15.42
C SER A 87 22.49 -10.96 14.67
N LEU A 88 23.28 -11.47 13.71
CA LEU A 88 22.88 -12.47 12.73
C LEU A 88 21.58 -12.10 12.00
N ASP A 89 21.28 -10.80 11.85
CA ASP A 89 20.05 -10.38 11.16
C ASP A 89 20.09 -10.78 9.68
N TRP A 90 21.27 -10.91 9.08
CA TRP A 90 21.45 -11.47 7.73
C TRP A 90 21.09 -12.96 7.61
N ALA A 91 21.12 -13.71 8.73
CA ALA A 91 20.77 -15.12 8.78
C ALA A 91 19.34 -15.37 9.25
N LYS A 92 18.67 -14.34 9.77
CA LYS A 92 17.23 -14.40 10.00
C LYS A 92 16.57 -14.25 8.64
N PRO A 93 15.78 -15.23 8.16
CA PRO A 93 14.85 -14.93 7.07
C PRO A 93 14.07 -13.72 7.54
N GLU A 94 14.06 -12.66 6.73
CA GLU A 94 13.25 -11.47 6.98
C GLU A 94 11.88 -11.97 7.38
N LYS A 95 11.57 -11.76 8.66
CA LYS A 95 10.51 -12.49 9.32
C LYS A 95 9.26 -11.98 8.64
N GLN A 96 8.71 -12.80 7.73
CA GLN A 96 7.41 -12.60 7.10
C GLN A 96 6.52 -12.03 8.20
N ALA A 97 6.13 -10.76 8.05
CA ALA A 97 5.03 -10.25 8.84
C ALA A 97 3.92 -11.30 8.64
N PRO A 98 3.46 -11.96 9.71
CA PRO A 98 2.41 -12.97 9.57
C PRO A 98 1.32 -12.33 8.74
N GLY A 99 0.91 -12.98 7.64
CA GLY A 99 0.05 -12.40 6.63
C GLY A 99 -1.09 -11.63 7.30
N GLU A 100 -0.95 -10.31 7.33
CA GLU A 100 -1.94 -9.42 7.96
C GLU A 100 -3.27 -9.51 7.19
N LEU A 101 -3.17 -9.96 5.93
CA LEU A 101 -4.26 -10.18 5.00
C LEU A 101 -4.59 -11.67 4.86
N ALA A 102 -5.88 -11.99 4.93
CA ALA A 102 -6.41 -13.32 4.68
C ALA A 102 -6.53 -13.61 3.16
N ILE A 103 -5.41 -13.83 2.48
CA ILE A 103 -5.39 -14.13 1.04
C ILE A 103 -5.55 -15.63 0.78
N HIS A 104 -6.68 -16.02 0.19
CA HIS A 104 -7.02 -17.40 -0.17
C HIS A 104 -7.19 -17.53 -1.70
N LEU A 105 -6.25 -16.99 -2.45
CA LEU A 105 -6.20 -17.10 -3.90
C LEU A 105 -5.52 -18.40 -4.31
N ARG A 106 -6.12 -19.09 -5.29
CA ARG A 106 -5.53 -20.25 -5.95
C ARG A 106 -5.51 -20.03 -7.44
N GLY A 107 -4.46 -20.50 -8.07
CA GLY A 107 -4.35 -20.41 -9.51
C GLY A 107 -2.94 -20.52 -10.04
N GLU A 108 -2.83 -20.22 -11.32
CA GLU A 108 -1.59 -20.25 -12.07
C GLU A 108 -1.36 -18.92 -12.76
N LEU A 109 -0.09 -18.54 -12.89
CA LEU A 109 0.38 -17.42 -13.69
C LEU A 109 1.49 -17.95 -14.61
N ASN A 110 1.26 -17.84 -15.92
CA ASN A 110 2.11 -18.43 -16.94
C ASN A 110 2.35 -19.94 -16.77
N GLY A 111 1.35 -20.67 -16.27
CA GLY A 111 1.41 -22.13 -16.01
C GLY A 111 2.18 -22.54 -14.75
N GLU A 112 2.65 -21.59 -13.95
CA GLU A 112 3.26 -21.83 -12.64
C GLU A 112 2.27 -21.47 -11.53
N PRO A 113 2.27 -22.18 -10.38
CA PRO A 113 1.40 -21.84 -9.27
C PRO A 113 1.70 -20.43 -8.76
N PHE A 114 0.63 -19.63 -8.59
CA PHE A 114 0.71 -18.26 -8.07
C PHE A 114 0.05 -18.18 -6.70
N LEU A 115 0.86 -17.82 -5.69
CA LEU A 115 0.42 -17.68 -4.30
C LEU A 115 0.79 -16.28 -3.81
N PRO A 116 -0.06 -15.26 -4.07
CA PRO A 116 0.22 -13.89 -3.68
C PRO A 116 0.29 -13.77 -2.16
N GLN A 117 1.30 -13.05 -1.68
CA GLN A 117 1.51 -12.76 -0.26
C GLN A 117 1.12 -11.32 0.08
N GLN A 118 1.06 -10.45 -0.92
CA GLN A 118 0.72 -9.04 -0.80
C GLN A 118 -0.41 -8.73 -1.78
N ALA A 119 -1.38 -7.94 -1.32
CA ALA A 119 -2.48 -7.45 -2.12
C ALA A 119 -2.79 -6.00 -1.73
N GLU A 120 -2.76 -5.10 -2.70
CA GLU A 120 -2.97 -3.66 -2.50
C GLU A 120 -3.83 -3.08 -3.61
N LEU A 121 -4.66 -2.08 -3.29
CA LEU A 121 -5.47 -1.31 -4.23
C LEU A 121 -5.24 0.18 -3.99
N ILE A 122 -4.27 0.75 -4.72
CA ILE A 122 -3.80 2.12 -4.53
C ILE A 122 -3.79 2.84 -5.86
N ASP A 123 -4.25 4.08 -5.90
CA ASP A 123 -4.30 4.93 -7.12
C ASP A 123 -4.98 4.26 -8.34
N GLY A 124 -5.98 3.43 -8.09
CA GLY A 124 -6.76 2.70 -9.07
C GLY A 124 -6.08 1.43 -9.55
N VAL A 125 -4.95 1.04 -8.97
CA VAL A 125 -4.20 -0.16 -9.36
C VAL A 125 -4.30 -1.21 -8.27
N LEU A 126 -4.94 -2.33 -8.61
CA LEU A 126 -4.96 -3.54 -7.80
C LEU A 126 -3.70 -4.35 -8.11
N SER A 127 -2.74 -4.41 -7.18
CA SER A 127 -1.54 -5.22 -7.31
C SER A 127 -1.61 -6.44 -6.40
N LEU A 128 -1.39 -7.62 -6.97
CA LEU A 128 -1.23 -8.90 -6.28
C LEU A 128 0.19 -9.37 -6.52
N ARG A 129 0.96 -9.57 -5.46
CA ARG A 129 2.39 -9.80 -5.56
C ARG A 129 2.85 -11.04 -4.78
N GLU A 130 3.68 -11.84 -5.45
CA GLU A 130 4.40 -12.97 -4.89
C GLU A 130 5.90 -12.65 -4.81
N GLY A 131 6.45 -12.64 -3.59
CA GLY A 131 7.87 -12.36 -3.34
C GLY A 131 8.12 -11.01 -2.68
N GLN A 132 9.18 -10.94 -1.87
CA GLN A 132 9.54 -9.77 -1.06
C GLN A 132 10.79 -9.05 -1.57
N ASP A 133 11.44 -9.59 -2.62
CA ASP A 133 12.63 -9.01 -3.24
C ASP A 133 12.31 -7.71 -4.01
N PHE A 134 13.33 -6.97 -4.47
CA PHE A 134 13.09 -5.73 -5.23
C PHE A 134 12.18 -5.94 -6.46
N PHE A 135 12.31 -7.11 -7.09
CA PHE A 135 11.39 -7.59 -8.12
C PHE A 135 10.48 -8.66 -7.53
N ALA A 136 9.17 -8.52 -7.76
CA ALA A 136 8.24 -9.60 -7.51
C ALA A 136 8.63 -10.81 -8.37
N ARG A 137 8.57 -12.02 -7.78
CA ARG A 137 8.74 -13.25 -8.57
C ARG A 137 7.59 -13.40 -9.56
N ARG A 138 6.38 -13.04 -9.13
CA ARG A 138 5.19 -12.97 -9.95
C ARG A 138 4.30 -11.84 -9.44
N GLU A 139 3.69 -11.09 -10.35
CA GLU A 139 2.80 -9.99 -10.03
C GLU A 139 1.66 -9.91 -11.02
N VAL A 140 0.48 -9.59 -10.52
CA VAL A 140 -0.68 -9.20 -11.32
C VAL A 140 -1.10 -7.81 -10.91
N SER A 141 -1.09 -6.87 -11.85
CA SER A 141 -1.50 -5.49 -11.68
C SER A 141 -2.72 -5.21 -12.54
N ILE A 142 -3.82 -4.75 -11.94
CA ILE A 142 -5.06 -4.40 -12.65
C ILE A 142 -5.36 -2.93 -12.43
N ARG A 143 -5.24 -2.14 -13.49
CA ARG A 143 -5.57 -0.71 -13.47
C ARG A 143 -7.07 -0.53 -13.72
N LEU A 144 -7.81 -0.26 -12.66
CA LEU A 144 -9.22 0.12 -12.68
C LEU A 144 -9.41 1.52 -13.29
N PRO A 145 -10.57 1.81 -13.90
CA PRO A 145 -10.85 3.11 -14.53
C PRO A 145 -10.99 4.27 -13.52
N SER A 146 -11.33 3.99 -12.26
CA SER A 146 -11.44 4.98 -11.19
C SER A 146 -11.03 4.39 -9.84
N GLN A 147 -10.46 5.21 -8.96
CA GLN A 147 -10.22 4.82 -7.56
C GLN A 147 -11.57 4.62 -6.86
N PRO A 148 -11.84 3.44 -6.30
CA PRO A 148 -13.07 3.23 -5.54
C PRO A 148 -12.93 3.83 -4.13
N GLU A 149 -13.96 4.57 -3.69
CA GLU A 149 -14.03 5.15 -2.33
C GLU A 149 -14.71 4.21 -1.30
N GLY A 150 -15.13 3.02 -1.73
CA GLY A 150 -15.88 2.06 -0.91
C GLY A 150 -15.85 0.65 -1.51
N ASP A 151 -16.98 -0.06 -1.39
CA ASP A 151 -17.11 -1.41 -1.95
C ASP A 151 -16.85 -1.40 -3.47
N VAL A 152 -16.12 -2.41 -3.94
CA VAL A 152 -15.69 -2.53 -5.33
C VAL A 152 -16.39 -3.73 -5.94
N ARG A 153 -17.28 -3.46 -6.90
CA ARG A 153 -17.90 -4.52 -7.69
C ARG A 153 -17.66 -4.28 -9.17
N LEU A 154 -17.01 -5.23 -9.82
CA LEU A 154 -16.66 -5.15 -11.23
C LEU A 154 -16.76 -6.52 -11.90
N ASP A 155 -17.62 -6.59 -12.92
CA ASP A 155 -17.88 -7.78 -13.71
C ASP A 155 -17.56 -7.47 -15.16
N ILE A 156 -16.56 -8.15 -15.73
CA ILE A 156 -16.10 -7.93 -17.11
C ILE A 156 -15.96 -9.26 -17.82
N LEU A 157 -16.60 -9.33 -18.98
CA LEU A 157 -16.49 -10.43 -19.93
C LEU A 157 -15.60 -10.05 -21.12
N PRO A 158 -15.05 -11.05 -21.84
CA PRO A 158 -14.12 -10.83 -22.96
C PRO A 158 -14.70 -9.92 -24.05
N GLU A 159 -16.00 -10.06 -24.35
CA GLU A 159 -16.71 -9.39 -25.44
C GLU A 159 -17.39 -8.07 -25.05
N ASP A 160 -17.31 -7.67 -23.77
CA ASP A 160 -18.01 -6.45 -23.33
C ASP A 160 -17.50 -5.19 -24.06
N PRO A 161 -18.38 -4.26 -24.47
CA PRO A 161 -17.97 -2.99 -25.06
C PRO A 161 -17.59 -1.97 -23.99
N GLY A 162 -16.62 -1.10 -24.26
CA GLY A 162 -16.27 0.05 -23.39
C GLY A 162 -14.80 0.12 -22.97
N SER A 163 -14.48 1.08 -22.10
CA SER A 163 -13.16 1.21 -21.47
C SER A 163 -13.02 0.12 -20.40
N LYS A 164 -12.14 -0.85 -20.65
CA LYS A 164 -11.85 -1.94 -19.72
C LYS A 164 -10.61 -1.61 -18.89
N PRO A 165 -10.49 -2.16 -17.67
CA PRO A 165 -9.24 -2.18 -16.92
C PRO A 165 -8.09 -2.71 -17.77
N GLU A 166 -6.89 -2.22 -17.48
CA GLU A 166 -5.68 -2.76 -18.07
C GLU A 166 -5.11 -3.80 -17.10
N VAL A 167 -4.98 -5.05 -17.55
CA VAL A 167 -4.38 -6.11 -16.76
C VAL A 167 -2.94 -6.30 -17.21
N GLU A 168 -2.00 -6.12 -16.31
CA GLU A 168 -0.59 -6.38 -16.49
C GLU A 168 -0.19 -7.58 -15.64
N ILE A 169 0.48 -8.55 -16.24
CA ILE A 169 1.08 -9.69 -15.56
C ILE A 169 2.58 -9.58 -15.70
N SER A 170 3.29 -9.78 -14.61
CA SER A 170 4.75 -9.79 -14.59
C SER A 170 5.27 -11.04 -13.91
N TRP A 171 6.33 -11.64 -14.45
CA TRP A 171 6.96 -12.81 -13.86
C TRP A 171 8.47 -12.80 -14.10
N LEU A 172 9.21 -13.32 -13.13
CA LEU A 172 10.64 -13.48 -13.16
C LEU A 172 10.99 -14.97 -13.20
N LEU A 173 11.60 -15.42 -14.28
CA LEU A 173 12.11 -16.79 -14.39
C LEU A 173 13.44 -16.92 -13.62
N PRO A 174 13.76 -18.09 -13.02
CA PRO A 174 14.98 -18.27 -12.22
C PRO A 174 16.29 -17.96 -12.95
N GLU A 175 16.29 -18.06 -14.28
CA GLU A 175 17.45 -17.83 -15.16
C GLU A 175 17.56 -16.38 -15.65
N GLN A 176 16.57 -15.53 -15.32
CA GLN A 176 16.48 -14.15 -15.78
C GLN A 176 16.77 -13.17 -14.65
N GLU A 177 17.47 -12.08 -14.96
CA GLU A 177 17.74 -10.99 -14.01
C GLU A 177 16.63 -9.91 -14.01
N LEU A 178 15.81 -9.86 -15.06
CA LEU A 178 14.73 -8.89 -15.22
C LEU A 178 13.41 -9.62 -15.47
N PRO A 179 12.29 -9.11 -14.91
CA PRO A 179 11.00 -9.72 -15.11
C PRO A 179 10.47 -9.46 -16.52
N GLU A 180 9.75 -10.43 -17.07
CA GLU A 180 8.93 -10.24 -18.25
C GLU A 180 7.58 -9.66 -17.83
N ALA A 181 7.03 -8.75 -18.63
CA ALA A 181 5.71 -8.16 -18.41
C ALA A 181 4.85 -8.27 -19.67
N ARG A 182 3.57 -8.64 -19.49
CA ARG A 182 2.56 -8.64 -20.55
C ARG A 182 1.35 -7.87 -20.10
N ARG A 183 0.81 -7.09 -21.03
CA ARG A 183 -0.29 -6.17 -20.78
C ARG A 183 -1.45 -6.50 -21.69
N LEU A 184 -2.64 -6.57 -21.11
CA LEU A 184 -3.88 -6.96 -21.74
C LEU A 184 -4.94 -5.90 -21.48
N SER A 185 -5.47 -5.35 -22.56
CA SER A 185 -6.61 -4.42 -22.53
C SER A 185 -7.94 -5.10 -22.90
N LYS A 186 -7.91 -6.35 -23.38
CA LYS A 186 -9.10 -7.11 -23.82
C LYS A 186 -8.89 -8.62 -23.78
N GLY A 187 -9.98 -9.37 -23.94
CA GLY A 187 -9.96 -10.83 -24.08
C GLY A 187 -9.82 -11.61 -22.77
N TYR A 188 -9.99 -10.94 -21.62
CA TYR A 188 -9.95 -11.56 -20.30
C TYR A 188 -11.32 -11.49 -19.62
N THR A 189 -11.51 -12.34 -18.62
CA THR A 189 -12.66 -12.29 -17.71
C THR A 189 -12.17 -11.82 -16.35
N LEU A 190 -12.80 -10.80 -15.78
CA LEU A 190 -12.52 -10.28 -14.45
C LEU A 190 -13.82 -10.17 -13.67
N HIS A 191 -13.86 -10.79 -12.50
CA HIS A 191 -14.92 -10.67 -11.52
C HIS A 191 -14.30 -10.25 -10.20
N LEU A 192 -14.80 -9.16 -9.63
CA LEU A 192 -14.29 -8.57 -8.41
C LEU A 192 -15.49 -8.12 -7.58
N ASP A 193 -15.64 -8.66 -6.38
CA ASP A 193 -16.67 -8.28 -5.40
C ASP A 193 -16.00 -8.13 -4.04
N LEU A 194 -15.48 -6.93 -3.77
CA LEU A 194 -14.74 -6.59 -2.56
C LEU A 194 -15.58 -5.64 -1.69
N LYS A 195 -15.62 -5.92 -0.39
CA LYS A 195 -16.36 -5.15 0.61
C LYS A 195 -15.43 -4.60 1.67
N ARG A 196 -15.74 -3.42 2.19
CA ARG A 196 -14.95 -2.80 3.25
C ARG A 196 -15.10 -3.56 4.56
N THR A 197 -13.97 -4.05 5.07
CA THR A 197 -13.92 -4.84 6.31
C THR A 197 -13.19 -4.08 7.44
N GLY A 198 -12.27 -3.18 7.07
CA GLY A 198 -11.50 -2.38 8.03
C GLY A 198 -11.32 -0.92 7.60
N PRO A 199 -10.51 -0.14 8.36
CA PRO A 199 -10.25 1.27 8.05
C PRO A 199 -9.59 1.43 6.68
N ASN A 200 -8.69 0.52 6.33
CA ASN A 200 -7.98 0.50 5.05
C ASN A 200 -7.97 -0.89 4.39
N THR A 201 -8.89 -1.79 4.74
CA THR A 201 -8.95 -3.14 4.15
C THR A 201 -10.25 -3.41 3.42
N LEU A 202 -10.13 -4.06 2.26
CA LEU A 202 -11.22 -4.61 1.48
C LEU A 202 -11.06 -6.12 1.39
N ALA A 203 -12.15 -6.87 1.56
CA ALA A 203 -12.15 -8.32 1.47
C ALA A 203 -13.29 -8.82 0.58
N GLY A 204 -13.04 -9.87 -0.21
CA GLY A 204 -14.09 -10.53 -0.96
C GLY A 204 -13.59 -11.38 -2.12
N GLY A 205 -14.50 -11.66 -3.04
CA GLY A 205 -14.28 -12.60 -4.14
C GLY A 205 -13.50 -11.97 -5.28
N PHE A 206 -12.53 -12.73 -5.80
CA PHE A 206 -11.73 -12.36 -6.95
C PHE A 206 -11.63 -13.54 -7.92
N HIS A 207 -11.84 -13.24 -9.21
CA HIS A 207 -11.65 -14.22 -10.26
C HIS A 207 -11.15 -13.54 -11.53
N LEU A 208 -9.97 -13.94 -12.00
CA LEU A 208 -9.33 -13.47 -13.22
C LEU A 208 -8.97 -14.66 -14.11
N VAL A 209 -9.41 -14.63 -15.36
CA VAL A 209 -9.03 -15.61 -16.39
C VAL A 209 -8.53 -14.87 -17.61
N LEU A 210 -7.28 -15.15 -17.98
CA LEU A 210 -6.64 -14.58 -19.17
C LEU A 210 -6.77 -15.52 -20.39
N PRO A 211 -6.49 -15.02 -21.61
CA PRO A 211 -6.45 -15.85 -22.81
C PRO A 211 -5.57 -17.11 -22.63
N PRO A 212 -5.93 -18.24 -23.26
CA PRO A 212 -5.30 -19.54 -23.02
C PRO A 212 -3.80 -19.58 -23.36
N GLN A 213 -3.31 -18.65 -24.18
CA GLN A 213 -1.89 -18.54 -24.51
C GLN A 213 -1.03 -18.16 -23.29
N LEU A 214 -1.62 -17.47 -22.31
CA LEU A 214 -0.94 -16.99 -21.11
C LEU A 214 -1.07 -17.93 -19.91
N ARG A 215 -1.87 -19.00 -20.01
CA ARG A 215 -2.08 -20.01 -18.95
C ARG A 215 -2.19 -19.39 -17.55
N THR A 216 -3.04 -18.36 -17.43
CA THR A 216 -3.20 -17.59 -16.20
C THR A 216 -4.66 -17.60 -15.77
N THR A 217 -4.91 -18.21 -14.62
CA THR A 217 -6.24 -18.33 -14.03
C THR A 217 -6.10 -18.18 -12.52
N LEU A 218 -6.76 -17.20 -11.94
CA LEU A 218 -6.71 -16.88 -10.52
C LEU A 218 -8.13 -16.82 -9.98
N SER A 219 -8.41 -17.51 -8.89
CA SER A 219 -9.74 -17.51 -8.28
C SER A 219 -9.66 -17.74 -6.78
N GLY A 220 -10.53 -17.09 -6.03
CA GLY A 220 -10.67 -17.28 -4.59
C GLY A 220 -11.08 -15.99 -3.89
N ASP A 221 -10.86 -15.98 -2.58
CA ASP A 221 -11.10 -14.81 -1.76
C ASP A 221 -9.77 -14.11 -1.47
N LEU A 222 -9.77 -12.78 -1.51
CA LEU A 222 -8.62 -11.98 -1.13
C LEU A 222 -9.02 -10.89 -0.16
N GLU A 223 -8.07 -10.53 0.69
CA GLU A 223 -8.09 -9.31 1.47
C GLU A 223 -6.94 -8.43 0.97
N LEU A 224 -7.19 -7.14 0.81
CA LEU A 224 -6.20 -6.18 0.31
C LEU A 224 -6.24 -4.87 1.09
N PHE A 225 -5.15 -4.12 1.03
CA PHE A 225 -5.05 -2.78 1.60
C PHE A 225 -5.40 -1.69 0.58
N THR A 226 -6.09 -0.64 0.99
CA THR A 226 -6.42 0.54 0.16
C THR A 226 -5.38 1.66 0.26
N ASP A 227 -4.46 1.55 1.22
CA ASP A 227 -3.34 2.45 1.43
C ASP A 227 -2.14 1.65 1.99
N ARG A 228 -0.97 2.26 2.06
CA ARG A 228 0.24 1.68 2.66
C ARG A 228 0.35 2.02 4.14
N LEU A 229 -0.76 2.35 4.80
CA LEU A 229 -0.78 2.43 6.26
C LEU A 229 -0.88 1.01 6.82
N ARG A 230 -0.22 0.82 7.96
CA ARG A 230 -0.34 -0.41 8.75
C ARG A 230 -0.96 -0.04 10.08
N TYR A 231 -1.73 -0.96 10.66
CA TYR A 231 -2.47 -0.68 11.89
C TYR A 231 -2.05 -1.66 12.98
N ALA A 232 -1.57 -1.13 14.10
CA ALA A 232 -1.27 -1.90 15.29
C ALA A 232 -2.25 -1.51 16.41
N ASN A 233 -2.99 -2.49 16.95
CA ASN A 233 -4.01 -2.27 17.99
C ASN A 233 -5.07 -1.21 17.63
N GLY A 234 -5.47 -1.14 16.36
CA GLY A 234 -6.46 -0.17 15.87
C GLY A 234 -5.95 1.26 15.71
N GLN A 235 -4.65 1.51 15.92
CA GLN A 235 -3.99 2.79 15.63
C GLN A 235 -2.99 2.60 14.48
N VAL A 236 -2.71 3.68 13.74
CA VAL A 236 -1.71 3.64 12.67
C VAL A 236 -0.34 3.35 13.28
N ASP A 237 0.35 2.33 12.75
CA ASP A 237 1.71 2.00 13.15
C ASP A 237 2.69 3.00 12.53
N LEU A 238 3.06 3.99 13.35
CA LEU A 238 4.02 5.03 12.97
C LEU A 238 5.44 4.48 12.76
N ARG A 239 5.72 3.22 13.08
CA ARG A 239 7.06 2.62 12.87
C ARG A 239 7.23 2.07 11.46
N HIS A 240 6.13 1.84 10.75
CA HIS A 240 6.14 1.36 9.38
C HIS A 240 6.71 2.45 8.44
N ASP A 241 7.63 2.05 7.58
CA ASP A 241 8.23 2.96 6.60
C ASP A 241 7.40 2.96 5.32
N SER A 242 6.48 3.93 5.22
CA SER A 242 5.76 4.20 4.00
C SER A 242 5.53 5.70 3.79
N GLN A 243 5.40 6.12 2.53
CA GLN A 243 5.06 7.49 2.17
C GLN A 243 3.69 7.90 2.76
N ASP A 244 2.75 6.97 2.85
CA ASP A 244 1.45 7.20 3.46
C ASP A 244 1.56 7.43 4.97
N THR A 245 2.48 6.74 5.66
CA THR A 245 2.75 6.98 7.08
C THR A 245 3.27 8.40 7.30
N LEU A 246 4.18 8.88 6.45
CA LEU A 246 4.64 10.27 6.50
C LEU A 246 3.52 11.27 6.19
N ALA A 247 2.67 11.00 5.21
CA ALA A 247 1.51 11.83 4.90
C ALA A 247 0.50 11.87 6.07
N TYR A 248 0.29 10.75 6.74
CA TYR A 248 -0.53 10.65 7.95
C TYR A 248 0.05 11.51 9.08
N VAL A 249 1.35 11.38 9.37
CA VAL A 249 2.05 12.17 10.39
C VAL A 249 2.00 13.66 10.08
N ALA A 250 2.21 14.03 8.81
CA ALA A 250 2.11 15.41 8.35
C ALA A 250 0.70 15.97 8.58
N ARG A 251 -0.33 15.24 8.14
CA ARG A 251 -1.72 15.64 8.30
C ARG A 251 -2.09 15.80 9.77
N ASP A 252 -1.76 14.82 10.61
CA ASP A 252 -2.03 14.86 12.05
C ASP A 252 -1.38 16.07 12.73
N TYR A 253 -0.09 16.32 12.44
CA TYR A 253 0.62 17.49 12.97
C TYR A 253 -0.01 18.80 12.50
N LEU A 254 -0.35 18.92 11.21
CA LEU A 254 -0.98 20.11 10.66
C LEU A 254 -2.37 20.36 11.27
N GLN A 255 -3.16 19.31 11.47
CA GLN A 255 -4.45 19.40 12.16
C GLN A 255 -4.29 19.96 13.58
N ARG A 256 -3.28 19.49 14.32
CA ARG A 256 -2.97 19.98 15.68
C ARG A 256 -2.40 21.40 15.68
N ARG A 257 -1.49 21.72 14.75
CA ARG A 257 -0.85 23.03 14.60
C ARG A 257 -1.85 24.14 14.28
N PHE A 258 -2.80 23.86 13.38
CA PHE A 258 -3.81 24.83 12.93
C PHE A 258 -5.15 24.70 13.67
N ALA A 259 -5.25 23.77 14.62
CA ALA A 259 -6.45 23.49 15.39
C ALA A 259 -7.72 23.25 14.52
N THR A 260 -7.54 22.71 13.31
CA THR A 260 -8.61 22.42 12.34
C THR A 260 -8.53 20.96 11.87
N ARG A 261 -9.67 20.36 11.53
CA ARG A 261 -9.72 19.03 10.93
C ARG A 261 -9.71 19.08 9.40
N GLU A 262 -10.01 20.24 8.82
CA GLU A 262 -10.05 20.50 7.38
C GLU A 262 -8.62 20.68 6.84
N VAL A 263 -7.84 19.60 6.92
CA VAL A 263 -6.46 19.54 6.42
C VAL A 263 -6.34 18.38 5.42
N GLN A 264 -5.92 18.71 4.21
CA GLN A 264 -5.65 17.75 3.15
C GLN A 264 -4.21 17.90 2.68
N VAL A 265 -3.37 16.88 2.90
CA VAL A 265 -2.04 16.82 2.31
C VAL A 265 -2.24 16.56 0.82
N THR A 266 -1.86 17.54 -0.02
CA THR A 266 -2.11 17.51 -1.47
C THR A 266 -0.92 16.91 -2.21
N HIS A 267 0.30 17.20 -1.75
CA HIS A 267 1.51 16.64 -2.33
C HIS A 267 2.59 16.45 -1.25
N LEU A 268 3.19 15.26 -1.27
CA LEU A 268 4.34 14.91 -0.44
C LEU A 268 5.48 14.47 -1.38
N PRO A 269 6.67 15.09 -1.33
CA PRO A 269 7.79 14.71 -2.18
C PRO A 269 8.15 13.22 -2.03
N PRO A 270 8.50 12.52 -3.11
CA PRO A 270 8.93 11.13 -3.03
C PRO A 270 10.24 11.02 -2.26
N VAL A 271 10.33 10.04 -1.37
CA VAL A 271 11.49 9.80 -0.52
C VAL A 271 11.95 8.36 -0.60
N SER A 272 13.26 8.15 -0.45
CA SER A 272 13.83 6.81 -0.29
C SER A 272 13.72 6.39 1.18
N LEU A 273 13.08 5.26 1.41
CA LEU A 273 12.92 4.62 2.71
C LEU A 273 13.70 3.29 2.72
N PRO A 274 14.23 2.83 3.86
CA PRO A 274 14.12 3.41 5.21
C PRO A 274 14.99 4.66 5.40
N ALA A 275 14.50 5.62 6.19
CA ALA A 275 15.23 6.82 6.57
C ALA A 275 15.00 7.15 8.05
N ARG A 276 15.90 7.95 8.64
CA ARG A 276 15.78 8.39 10.04
C ARG A 276 15.42 9.86 10.19
N ASP A 277 15.88 10.70 9.28
CA ASP A 277 15.64 12.14 9.27
C ASP A 277 15.33 12.58 7.84
N LEU A 278 14.26 13.34 7.65
CA LEU A 278 13.83 13.85 6.34
C LEU A 278 13.34 15.29 6.48
N ASP A 279 13.89 16.19 5.70
CA ASP A 279 13.40 17.56 5.58
C ASP A 279 12.60 17.67 4.28
N LEU A 280 11.28 17.79 4.39
CA LEU A 280 10.37 17.77 3.23
C LEU A 280 9.51 19.03 3.18
N ASP A 281 9.38 19.61 1.99
CA ASP A 281 8.40 20.65 1.70
C ASP A 281 7.06 20.02 1.37
N VAL A 282 6.13 20.05 2.32
CA VAL A 282 4.81 19.45 2.20
C VAL A 282 3.80 20.48 1.71
N GLU A 283 3.03 20.13 0.68
CA GLU A 283 1.92 20.95 0.22
C GLU A 283 0.61 20.42 0.81
N ALA A 284 -0.11 21.30 1.51
CA ALA A 284 -1.37 20.97 2.14
C ALA A 284 -2.40 22.09 1.94
N ARG A 285 -3.67 21.71 1.88
CA ARG A 285 -4.81 22.62 1.93
C ARG A 285 -5.35 22.64 3.36
N ILE A 286 -5.28 23.79 4.01
CA ILE A 286 -5.72 24.02 5.40
C ILE A 286 -6.87 25.02 5.33
N ASP A 287 -8.07 24.62 5.76
CA ASP A 287 -9.29 25.42 5.66
C ASP A 287 -9.53 25.95 4.23
N GLY A 288 -9.24 25.13 3.22
CA GLY A 288 -9.37 25.51 1.81
C GLY A 288 -8.17 26.28 1.23
N VAL A 289 -7.25 26.77 2.05
CA VAL A 289 -6.07 27.54 1.61
C VAL A 289 -4.88 26.63 1.36
N ALA A 290 -4.36 26.63 0.14
CA ALA A 290 -3.13 25.90 -0.20
C ALA A 290 -1.91 26.57 0.43
N GLN A 291 -1.10 25.79 1.15
CA GLN A 291 0.12 26.23 1.80
C GLN A 291 1.23 25.19 1.56
N ARG A 292 2.47 25.68 1.42
CA ARG A 292 3.68 24.85 1.38
C ARG A 292 4.45 25.05 2.69
N LEU A 293 4.72 23.96 3.40
CA LEU A 293 5.27 23.97 4.74
C LEU A 293 6.50 23.06 4.83
N PRO A 294 7.69 23.59 5.22
CA PRO A 294 8.84 22.74 5.48
C PRO A 294 8.61 21.97 6.78
N LEU A 295 8.61 20.64 6.70
CA LEU A 295 8.44 19.74 7.83
C LEU A 295 9.68 18.87 7.98
N GLN A 296 10.17 18.78 9.22
CA GLN A 296 11.33 17.94 9.57
C GLN A 296 10.83 16.66 10.22
N PHE A 297 10.77 15.58 9.45
CA PHE A 297 10.41 14.26 9.93
C PHE A 297 11.62 13.62 10.59
N PHE A 298 11.36 12.93 11.70
CA PHE A 298 12.35 12.08 12.35
C PHE A 298 11.71 10.75 12.76
N LYS A 299 12.49 9.68 12.74
CA LYS A 299 12.07 8.36 13.19
C LYS A 299 12.71 8.04 14.54
N SER A 300 11.88 7.73 15.54
CA SER A 300 12.30 7.27 16.86
C SER A 300 12.02 5.78 17.01
N ASP A 301 12.96 5.03 17.58
CA ASP A 301 12.79 3.58 17.83
C ASP A 301 11.58 3.26 18.73
N LEU A 302 11.23 4.18 19.64
CA LEU A 302 10.13 3.98 20.59
C LEU A 302 8.77 4.39 20.01
N ARG A 303 8.70 5.51 19.30
CA ARG A 303 7.42 6.12 18.85
C ARG A 303 7.17 6.05 17.34
N GLY A 304 8.16 5.67 16.54
CA GLY A 304 8.09 5.72 15.08
C GLY A 304 8.32 7.13 14.53
N TRP A 305 7.75 7.40 13.38
CA TRP A 305 7.79 8.69 12.69
C TRP A 305 7.09 9.79 13.49
N GLY A 306 7.71 10.97 13.51
CA GLY A 306 7.18 12.19 14.12
C GLY A 306 7.79 13.44 13.48
N ILE A 307 7.33 14.61 13.93
CA ILE A 307 7.83 15.91 13.43
C ILE A 307 8.65 16.61 14.51
N ARG A 308 9.85 17.05 14.14
CA ARG A 308 10.75 17.74 15.06
C ARG A 308 10.13 19.07 15.50
N GLY A 309 10.09 19.30 16.80
CA GLY A 309 9.47 20.50 17.37
C GLY A 309 7.96 20.44 17.51
N ASP A 310 7.34 19.26 17.37
CA ASP A 310 5.92 19.08 17.70
C ASP A 310 5.67 19.30 19.20
N ALA A 311 4.98 20.41 19.50
CA ALA A 311 4.54 20.78 20.84
C ALA A 311 3.02 21.02 20.89
N PHE A 312 2.28 20.64 19.84
CA PHE A 312 0.86 20.95 19.73
C PHE A 312 0.01 19.87 20.40
N PRO A 313 -0.95 20.27 21.26
CA PRO A 313 -1.82 19.31 21.94
C PRO A 313 -2.70 18.56 20.94
N PRO A 314 -3.13 17.33 21.25
CA PRO A 314 -4.11 16.62 20.45
C PRO A 314 -5.41 17.42 20.37
N LEU A 315 -6.02 17.40 19.18
CA LEU A 315 -7.36 17.98 19.00
C LEU A 315 -8.34 17.27 19.95
N PRO A 316 -9.26 18.00 20.60
CA PRO A 316 -10.29 17.37 21.43
C PRO A 316 -11.03 16.35 20.58
N ALA A 317 -11.33 15.17 21.15
CA ALA A 317 -12.15 14.18 20.46
C ALA A 317 -13.46 14.85 20.03
N VAL A 318 -13.94 14.56 18.82
CA VAL A 318 -15.37 14.77 18.57
C VAL A 318 -16.05 13.82 19.53
N GLU A 319 -16.57 14.32 20.65
CA GLU A 319 -17.57 13.57 21.37
C GLU A 319 -18.64 13.27 20.34
N ALA A 320 -18.71 11.99 19.93
CA ALA A 320 -19.90 11.46 19.31
C ALA A 320 -20.99 11.83 20.30
N LYS A 321 -21.75 12.88 19.97
CA LYS A 321 -22.88 13.34 20.76
C LYS A 321 -23.63 12.06 21.10
N PRO A 322 -23.77 11.69 22.38
CA PRO A 322 -24.33 10.40 22.74
C PRO A 322 -25.59 10.24 21.93
N ALA A 323 -25.67 9.13 21.19
CA ALA A 323 -26.92 8.70 20.60
C ALA A 323 -27.92 8.73 21.76
N THR A 324 -28.77 9.76 21.77
CA THR A 324 -29.95 9.78 22.63
C THR A 324 -30.58 8.43 22.42
N ALA A 325 -30.64 7.65 23.50
CA ALA A 325 -31.14 6.29 23.51
C ALA A 325 -32.26 6.18 22.49
N GLU A 326 -31.96 5.49 21.39
CA GLU A 326 -32.91 5.04 20.42
C GLU A 326 -33.87 4.20 21.26
N ALA A 327 -35.04 4.79 21.53
CA ALA A 327 -36.14 4.08 22.15
C ALA A 327 -36.33 2.78 21.37
N GLU A 328 -36.67 1.72 22.10
CA GLU A 328 -37.19 0.47 21.54
C GLU A 328 -37.94 0.74 20.23
N PRO A 329 -37.71 -0.07 19.18
CA PRO A 329 -38.41 0.10 17.92
C PRO A 329 -39.90 -0.13 18.15
N GLU A 330 -40.60 0.96 18.47
CA GLU A 330 -42.04 1.06 18.35
C GLU A 330 -42.32 0.79 16.88
N GLU A 331 -43.03 -0.31 16.61
CA GLU A 331 -43.41 -0.79 15.29
C GLU A 331 -43.58 0.38 14.34
N ALA A 332 -42.65 0.49 13.38
CA ALA A 332 -42.71 1.50 12.34
C ALA A 332 -44.00 1.28 11.56
N ARG A 333 -45.06 1.98 11.98
CA ARG A 333 -46.23 2.22 11.16
C ARG A 333 -45.69 2.74 9.83
N PRO A 334 -46.14 2.19 8.69
CA PRO A 334 -45.59 2.55 7.40
C PRO A 334 -45.68 4.07 7.24
N SER A 335 -44.52 4.73 7.28
CA SER A 335 -44.42 6.13 6.92
C SER A 335 -44.82 6.21 5.46
N ARG A 336 -46.05 6.67 5.22
CA ARG A 336 -46.58 6.89 3.87
C ARG A 336 -45.51 7.61 3.06
N PRO A 337 -45.21 7.17 1.82
CA PRO A 337 -44.26 7.88 0.98
C PRO A 337 -44.77 9.31 0.84
N VAL A 338 -44.01 10.27 1.40
CA VAL A 338 -44.34 11.69 1.25
C VAL A 338 -44.11 11.99 -0.22
N ASP A 339 -45.21 12.08 -0.97
CA ASP A 339 -45.26 12.41 -2.38
C ASP A 339 -44.41 13.67 -2.64
N ARG A 340 -43.28 13.48 -3.33
CA ARG A 340 -42.28 14.53 -3.57
C ARG A 340 -42.85 15.67 -4.41
N ARG A 341 -43.96 15.43 -5.11
CA ARG A 341 -44.71 16.43 -5.90
C ARG A 341 -45.30 17.54 -5.04
N GLN A 342 -45.72 17.24 -3.80
CA GLN A 342 -46.37 18.22 -2.90
C GLN A 342 -45.42 19.32 -2.42
N ARG A 343 -44.13 19.15 -2.66
CA ARG A 343 -43.03 19.95 -2.11
C ARG A 343 -42.05 20.38 -3.20
N PHE A 344 -42.43 20.27 -4.47
CA PHE A 344 -41.57 20.61 -5.59
C PHE A 344 -41.79 22.07 -6.03
N SER A 345 -40.70 22.80 -6.26
CA SER A 345 -40.70 24.18 -6.79
C SER A 345 -39.38 24.46 -7.50
N LEU A 346 -39.36 25.46 -8.38
CA LEU A 346 -38.15 25.86 -9.12
C LEU A 346 -37.02 26.26 -8.16
N GLU A 347 -37.32 27.06 -7.13
CA GLU A 347 -36.33 27.51 -6.14
C GLU A 347 -35.67 26.32 -5.41
N ARG A 348 -36.46 25.29 -5.08
CA ARG A 348 -35.94 24.08 -4.42
C ARG A 348 -35.12 23.21 -5.37
N LEU A 349 -35.50 23.14 -6.64
CA LEU A 349 -34.71 22.47 -7.69
C LEU A 349 -33.33 23.15 -7.83
N LEU A 350 -33.28 24.47 -7.84
CA LEU A 350 -32.04 25.24 -7.95
C LEU A 350 -31.15 25.11 -6.70
N THR A 351 -31.75 25.05 -5.50
CA THR A 351 -31.01 24.92 -4.23
C THR A 351 -30.49 23.50 -3.98
N ASN A 352 -31.22 22.47 -4.42
CA ASN A 352 -30.88 21.06 -4.20
C ASN A 352 -31.00 20.21 -5.48
N PRO A 353 -30.22 20.51 -6.54
CA PRO A 353 -30.37 19.84 -7.83
C PRO A 353 -30.13 18.33 -7.74
N ASN A 354 -29.20 17.89 -6.88
CA ASN A 354 -28.85 16.49 -6.68
C ASN A 354 -30.04 15.61 -6.23
N ARG A 355 -31.04 16.18 -5.54
CA ARG A 355 -32.23 15.43 -5.08
C ARG A 355 -33.23 15.13 -6.20
N TYR A 356 -33.12 15.81 -7.33
CA TYR A 356 -34.08 15.71 -8.43
C TYR A 356 -33.46 15.20 -9.72
N GLN A 357 -32.17 14.84 -9.71
CA GLN A 357 -31.48 14.23 -10.86
C GLN A 357 -32.19 12.95 -11.31
N ASN A 358 -32.24 12.76 -12.62
CA ASN A 358 -32.88 11.66 -13.32
C ASN A 358 -34.40 11.54 -13.13
N LEU A 359 -35.06 12.47 -12.43
CA LEU A 359 -36.51 12.48 -12.32
C LEU A 359 -37.15 13.15 -13.54
N THR A 360 -38.31 12.63 -13.93
CA THR A 360 -39.09 13.22 -15.03
C THR A 360 -39.76 14.51 -14.57
N VAL A 361 -39.46 15.59 -15.26
CA VAL A 361 -40.02 16.92 -15.03
C VAL A 361 -40.71 17.44 -16.28
N ARG A 362 -41.71 18.27 -16.06
CA ARG A 362 -42.41 19.03 -17.10
C ARG A 362 -42.19 20.50 -16.85
N VAL A 363 -41.58 21.18 -17.82
CA VAL A 363 -41.35 22.61 -17.79
C VAL A 363 -42.25 23.30 -18.79
N GLN A 364 -42.89 24.38 -18.35
CA GLN A 364 -43.58 25.33 -19.20
C GLN A 364 -42.80 26.65 -19.17
N THR A 365 -42.41 27.12 -20.35
CA THR A 365 -41.70 28.40 -20.50
C THR A 365 -42.69 29.57 -20.52
N ALA A 366 -42.19 30.77 -20.21
CA ALA A 366 -42.98 32.00 -20.33
C ALA A 366 -43.49 32.28 -21.76
N ARG A 367 -42.87 31.66 -22.78
CA ARG A 367 -43.28 31.75 -24.19
C ARG A 367 -44.37 30.72 -24.56
N GLY A 368 -44.88 29.98 -23.58
CA GLY A 368 -45.94 28.99 -23.76
C GLY A 368 -45.48 27.63 -24.30
N SER A 369 -44.19 27.40 -24.48
CA SER A 369 -43.67 26.09 -24.87
C SER A 369 -43.61 25.14 -23.67
N GLN A 370 -44.01 23.89 -23.87
CA GLN A 370 -43.97 22.85 -22.85
C GLN A 370 -42.98 21.75 -23.25
N VAL A 371 -42.05 21.44 -22.36
CA VAL A 371 -41.04 20.40 -22.54
C VAL A 371 -41.14 19.40 -21.40
N GLU A 372 -41.19 18.12 -21.74
CA GLU A 372 -41.15 17.01 -20.80
C GLU A 372 -39.90 16.17 -21.05
N GLY A 373 -39.18 15.86 -19.98
CA GLY A 373 -37.98 15.05 -20.04
C GLY A 373 -37.38 14.82 -18.66
N ARG A 374 -36.25 14.11 -18.62
CA ARG A 374 -35.54 13.84 -17.38
C ARG A 374 -34.62 15.01 -17.04
N PHE A 375 -34.66 15.47 -15.80
CA PHE A 375 -33.74 16.48 -15.32
C PHE A 375 -32.34 15.88 -15.14
N THR A 376 -31.36 16.38 -15.88
CA THR A 376 -29.98 15.86 -15.84
C THR A 376 -29.13 16.65 -14.84
N GLY A 377 -29.45 17.93 -14.62
CA GLY A 377 -28.70 18.79 -13.71
C GLY A 377 -28.77 20.27 -14.08
N ILE A 378 -27.89 21.05 -13.47
CA ILE A 378 -27.70 22.48 -13.77
C ILE A 378 -26.31 22.65 -14.41
N ASN A 379 -26.25 23.34 -15.53
CA ASN A 379 -24.99 23.65 -16.22
C ASN A 379 -24.15 24.71 -15.47
N PRO A 380 -22.86 24.88 -15.80
CA PRO A 380 -22.00 25.89 -15.17
C PRO A 380 -22.55 27.32 -15.23
N ASP A 381 -23.36 27.63 -16.24
CA ASP A 381 -24.05 28.93 -16.41
C ASP A 381 -25.36 29.06 -15.60
N GLY A 382 -25.65 28.12 -14.69
CA GLY A 382 -26.86 28.13 -13.86
C GLY A 382 -28.15 27.71 -14.59
N GLN A 383 -28.03 27.09 -15.77
CA GLN A 383 -29.17 26.73 -16.62
C GLN A 383 -29.65 25.30 -16.36
N VAL A 384 -30.98 25.11 -16.34
CA VAL A 384 -31.64 23.81 -16.10
C VAL A 384 -31.55 22.95 -17.36
N VAL A 385 -30.98 21.74 -17.24
CA VAL A 385 -30.82 20.80 -18.35
C VAL A 385 -31.82 19.67 -18.25
N ILE A 386 -32.59 19.48 -19.32
CA ILE A 386 -33.59 18.42 -19.44
C ILE A 386 -33.28 17.58 -20.68
N GLN A 387 -33.15 16.27 -20.50
CA GLN A 387 -32.97 15.33 -21.59
C GLN A 387 -34.29 14.66 -21.95
N ARG A 388 -34.67 14.74 -23.23
CA ARG A 388 -35.84 14.05 -23.77
C ARG A 388 -35.39 13.04 -24.81
N ASN A 389 -35.88 11.82 -24.67
CA ASN A 389 -35.75 10.82 -25.73
C ASN A 389 -36.75 11.17 -26.83
N VAL A 390 -36.26 11.42 -28.04
CA VAL A 390 -37.10 11.67 -29.22
C VAL A 390 -37.37 10.32 -29.88
N SER A 391 -38.56 10.10 -30.46
CA SER A 391 -38.89 8.85 -31.15
C SER A 391 -37.93 8.61 -32.32
N GLY A 392 -36.94 7.74 -32.11
CA GLY A 392 -35.75 7.53 -32.96
C GLY A 392 -34.51 7.35 -32.08
N ALA A 393 -33.41 6.79 -32.58
CA ALA A 393 -32.20 6.52 -31.77
C ALA A 393 -31.41 7.79 -31.38
N GLY A 394 -32.08 8.84 -30.88
CA GLY A 394 -31.49 10.13 -30.53
C GLY A 394 -32.11 10.75 -29.26
N SER A 395 -31.24 11.28 -28.40
CA SER A 395 -31.63 12.12 -27.26
C SER A 395 -31.50 13.59 -27.63
N ALA A 396 -32.48 14.42 -27.27
CA ALA A 396 -32.39 15.87 -27.37
C ALA A 396 -32.21 16.47 -25.97
N SER A 397 -31.17 17.28 -25.78
CA SER A 397 -30.99 18.07 -24.56
C SER A 397 -31.60 19.46 -24.75
N PHE A 398 -32.42 19.87 -23.78
CA PHE A 398 -33.00 21.20 -23.68
C PHE A 398 -32.33 21.93 -22.52
N VAL A 399 -31.76 23.08 -22.81
CA VAL A 399 -31.14 23.94 -21.80
C VAL A 399 -32.02 25.17 -21.63
N LEU A 400 -32.52 25.38 -20.42
CA LEU A 400 -33.49 26.42 -20.10
C LEU A 400 -32.92 27.33 -19.01
N ARG A 401 -33.04 28.64 -19.20
CA ARG A 401 -32.66 29.59 -18.15
C ARG A 401 -33.75 29.67 -17.09
N PRO A 402 -33.41 29.78 -15.80
CA PRO A 402 -34.41 29.86 -14.72
C PRO A 402 -35.45 30.96 -14.94
N GLU A 403 -35.04 32.12 -15.46
CA GLU A 403 -35.92 33.25 -15.76
C GLU A 403 -36.92 33.01 -16.90
N GLU A 404 -36.68 32.01 -17.75
CA GLU A 404 -37.57 31.65 -18.86
C GLU A 404 -38.62 30.60 -18.43
N ILE A 405 -38.50 30.03 -17.23
CA ILE A 405 -39.38 28.99 -16.69
C ILE A 405 -40.56 29.65 -15.98
N ALA A 406 -41.75 29.54 -16.56
CA ALA A 406 -42.98 30.02 -15.95
C ALA A 406 -43.54 29.02 -14.91
N ARG A 407 -43.40 27.72 -15.19
CA ARG A 407 -43.86 26.65 -14.29
C ARG A 407 -43.03 25.39 -14.50
N ILE A 408 -42.73 24.69 -13.40
CA ILE A 408 -42.08 23.37 -13.44
C ILE A 408 -42.82 22.41 -12.53
N GLU A 409 -43.05 21.19 -13.00
CA GLU A 409 -43.76 20.14 -12.28
C GLU A 409 -42.96 18.84 -12.30
N LEU A 410 -43.00 18.11 -11.19
CA LEU A 410 -42.42 16.78 -11.06
C LEU A 410 -43.49 15.74 -11.43
N LEU A 411 -43.16 14.84 -12.37
CA LEU A 411 -44.07 13.80 -12.85
C LEU A 411 -43.87 12.46 -12.15
N GLU A 412 -42.87 12.33 -11.29
CA GLU A 412 -42.57 11.11 -10.51
C GLU A 412 -42.81 11.37 -9.00
N PRO A 413 -43.36 10.38 -8.26
CA PRO A 413 -43.69 10.53 -6.84
C PRO A 413 -42.48 10.53 -5.88
#